data_AF-A0A524LCK2-F1
#
_entry.id   AF-A0A524LCK2-F1
#
_cell.length_a   1.000
_cell.length_b   1.000
_cell.length_c   1.000
_cell.angle_alpha   90.00
_cell.angle_beta   90.00
_cell.angle_gamma   90.00
#
_symmetry.space_group_name_H-M   'P 1'
#
loop_
_entity.id
_entity.type
_entity.pdbx_description
1 polymer ?
#
loop_
_entity_poly.entity_id
_entity_poly.type
_entity_poly.pdbx_seq_one_letter_code
_entity_poly.pdbx_strand_id
1 'polypeptide(L)'
;MLEDLSQKLESVFQKLRGYGKLTEQNISDSMKEIRRALLEADVNYKVVKNFVASVQEQAIGEEVLRSVTPGQMIVKIVHTELIKLLGETTTQVKTAGIPPTIIMLSGLQGSGKTTFAGKLANYFRKKGRHPMLAAADVYRPA
;
A
#
# COMPACT_ATOMS: atom_id res chain seq x y z
N MET A 1 -11.94 2.36 -4.03
CA MET A 1 -10.76 2.06 -4.89
C MET A 1 -10.09 0.73 -4.56
N LEU A 2 -9.98 0.33 -3.30
CA LEU A 2 -9.41 -0.98 -2.92
C LEU A 2 -10.47 -2.00 -2.48
N GLU A 3 -11.76 -1.69 -2.60
CA GLU A 3 -12.85 -2.55 -2.10
C GLU A 3 -12.80 -3.98 -2.64
N ASP A 4 -12.57 -4.15 -3.95
CA ASP A 4 -12.49 -5.48 -4.56
C ASP A 4 -11.29 -6.29 -4.06
N LEU A 5 -10.14 -5.62 -3.87
CA LEU A 5 -8.95 -6.24 -3.29
C LEU A 5 -9.20 -6.59 -1.81
N SER A 6 -9.80 -5.68 -1.05
CA SER A 6 -10.15 -5.90 0.35
C SER A 6 -11.09 -7.10 0.51
N GLN A 7 -12.14 -7.21 -0.30
CA GLN A 7 -13.07 -8.34 -0.26
C GLN A 7 -12.38 -9.66 -0.60
N LYS A 8 -11.52 -9.68 -1.63
CA LYS A 8 -10.77 -10.89 -2.01
C LYS A 8 -9.82 -11.32 -0.90
N LEU A 9 -9.03 -10.40 -0.35
CA LEU A 9 -8.12 -10.70 0.75
C LEU A 9 -8.87 -11.16 2.01
N GLU A 10 -9.99 -10.53 2.33
CA GLU A 10 -10.82 -10.93 3.47
C GLU A 10 -11.35 -12.36 3.32
N SER A 11 -11.79 -12.74 2.12
CA SER A 11 -12.23 -14.11 1.83
C SER A 11 -11.10 -15.14 2.03
N VAL A 12 -9.88 -14.82 1.60
CA VAL A 12 -8.70 -15.68 1.78
C VAL A 12 -8.35 -15.80 3.27
N PHE A 13 -8.40 -14.69 4.01
CA PHE A 13 -8.13 -14.68 5.44
C PHE A 13 -9.20 -15.41 6.26
N GLN A 14 -10.46 -15.40 5.84
CA GLN A 14 -11.51 -16.21 6.47
C GLN A 14 -11.23 -17.70 6.32
N LYS A 15 -10.84 -18.15 5.11
CA LYS A 15 -10.43 -19.56 4.87
C LYS A 15 -9.23 -19.94 5.74
N LEU A 16 -8.19 -19.10 5.74
CA LEU A 16 -6.97 -19.33 6.52
C LEU A 16 -7.22 -19.43 8.03
N ARG A 17 -8.12 -18.59 8.57
CA ARG A 17 -8.54 -18.65 9.98
C ARG A 17 -9.36 -19.88 10.32
N GLY A 18 -10.07 -20.45 9.34
CA GLY A 18 -10.88 -21.67 9.51
C GLY A 18 -10.06 -22.96 9.62
N TYR A 19 -8.79 -22.95 9.23
CA TYR A 19 -7.92 -24.12 9.37
C TYR A 19 -7.40 -24.26 10.81
N GLY A 20 -7.71 -25.38 11.47
CA GLY A 20 -7.17 -25.70 12.80
C GLY A 20 -5.66 -25.95 12.82
N LYS A 21 -5.09 -26.43 11.70
CA LYS A 21 -3.65 -26.56 11.48
C LYS A 21 -3.32 -26.13 10.05
N LEU A 22 -2.28 -25.31 9.90
CA LEU A 22 -1.78 -24.94 8.59
C LEU A 22 -0.83 -26.02 8.07
N THR A 23 -1.05 -26.43 6.83
CA THR A 23 -0.15 -27.30 6.05
C THR A 23 0.48 -26.46 4.94
N GLU A 24 1.65 -26.87 4.46
CA GLU A 24 2.31 -26.21 3.31
C GLU A 24 1.38 -26.08 2.10
N GLN A 25 0.53 -27.09 1.88
CA GLN A 25 -0.48 -27.08 0.82
C GLN A 25 -1.50 -25.94 1.00
N ASN A 26 -2.09 -25.81 2.19
CA ASN A 26 -3.09 -24.76 2.47
C ASN A 26 -2.49 -23.35 2.33
N ILE A 27 -1.21 -23.20 2.72
CA ILE A 27 -0.46 -21.95 2.58
C ILE A 27 -0.24 -21.65 1.09
N SER A 28 0.27 -22.62 0.34
CA SER A 28 0.54 -22.49 -1.10
C SER A 28 -0.72 -22.09 -1.88
N ASP A 29 -1.85 -22.73 -1.58
CA ASP A 29 -3.11 -22.42 -2.27
C ASP A 29 -3.66 -21.03 -1.91
N SER A 30 -3.55 -20.63 -0.64
CA SER A 30 -3.92 -19.27 -0.21
C SER A 30 -3.02 -18.20 -0.87
N MET A 31 -1.73 -18.48 -1.02
CA MET A 31 -0.80 -17.58 -1.70
C MET A 31 -1.09 -17.45 -3.20
N LYS A 32 -1.59 -18.51 -3.86
CA LYS A 32 -2.06 -18.42 -5.26
C LYS A 32 -3.28 -17.50 -5.38
N GLU A 33 -4.22 -17.58 -4.44
CA GLU A 33 -5.39 -16.68 -4.41
C GLU A 33 -4.97 -15.22 -4.20
N ILE A 34 -4.09 -14.94 -3.22
CA ILE A 34 -3.55 -13.59 -2.98
C ILE A 34 -2.81 -13.07 -4.21
N ARG A 35 -1.99 -13.91 -4.85
CA ARG A 35 -1.28 -13.55 -6.08
C ARG A 35 -2.24 -13.10 -7.18
N ARG A 36 -3.32 -13.84 -7.41
CA ARG A 36 -4.34 -13.49 -8.41
C ARG A 36 -5.01 -12.17 -8.05
N ALA A 37 -5.43 -12.00 -6.80
CA ALA A 37 -6.08 -10.78 -6.33
C ALA A 37 -5.19 -9.54 -6.51
N LEU A 38 -3.88 -9.65 -6.23
CA LEU A 38 -2.94 -8.53 -6.43
C LEU A 38 -2.71 -8.21 -7.91
N LEU A 39 -2.61 -9.23 -8.78
CA LEU A 39 -2.45 -9.00 -10.23
C LEU A 39 -3.70 -8.38 -10.86
N GLU A 40 -4.89 -8.79 -10.41
CA GLU A 40 -6.17 -8.20 -10.84
C GLU A 40 -6.35 -6.76 -10.35
N ALA A 41 -5.64 -6.37 -9.29
CA ALA A 41 -5.60 -5.00 -8.77
C ALA A 41 -4.50 -4.14 -9.42
N ASP A 42 -4.03 -4.50 -10.60
CA ASP A 42 -3.00 -3.81 -11.38
C ASP A 42 -1.64 -3.65 -10.65
N VAL A 43 -1.34 -4.55 -9.70
CA VAL A 43 -0.03 -4.56 -9.05
C VAL A 43 1.00 -5.20 -9.97
N ASN A 44 2.18 -4.58 -10.09
CA ASN A 44 3.24 -5.05 -10.97
C ASN A 44 3.64 -6.50 -10.66
N TYR A 45 3.74 -7.34 -11.70
CA TYR A 45 4.10 -8.76 -11.58
C TYR A 45 5.35 -9.03 -10.74
N LYS A 46 6.42 -8.23 -10.89
CA LYS A 46 7.67 -8.42 -10.14
C LYS A 46 7.46 -8.16 -8.65
N VAL A 47 6.66 -7.15 -8.32
CA VAL A 47 6.28 -6.82 -6.94
C VAL A 47 5.48 -7.98 -6.33
N VAL A 48 4.46 -8.46 -7.04
CA VAL A 48 3.64 -9.59 -6.55
C VAL A 48 4.48 -10.86 -6.37
N LYS A 49 5.38 -11.16 -7.31
CA LYS A 49 6.27 -12.33 -7.22
C LYS A 49 7.15 -12.27 -5.97
N ASN A 50 7.78 -11.12 -5.73
CA ASN A 50 8.65 -10.93 -4.57
C ASN A 50 7.86 -10.97 -3.26
N PHE A 51 6.69 -10.33 -3.23
CA PHE A 51 5.78 -10.33 -2.09
C PHE A 51 5.39 -11.76 -1.68
N VAL A 52 4.91 -12.57 -2.63
CA VAL A 52 4.49 -13.95 -2.36
C VAL A 52 5.67 -14.81 -1.88
N ALA A 53 6.84 -14.66 -2.49
CA ALA A 53 8.04 -15.40 -2.08
C ALA A 53 8.44 -15.06 -0.64
N SER A 54 8.45 -13.78 -0.27
CA SER A 54 8.79 -13.34 1.09
C SER A 54 7.78 -13.84 2.14
N VAL A 55 6.48 -13.78 1.82
CA VAL A 55 5.44 -14.30 2.72
C VAL A 55 5.56 -15.82 2.89
N GLN A 56 5.84 -16.57 1.83
CA GLN A 56 6.02 -18.03 1.91
C GLN A 56 7.23 -18.40 2.77
N GLU A 57 8.36 -17.72 2.59
CA GLU A 57 9.57 -17.95 3.38
C GLU A 57 9.32 -17.67 4.87
N GLN A 58 8.68 -16.55 5.21
CA GLN A 58 8.34 -16.19 6.58
C GLN A 58 7.32 -17.16 7.20
N ALA A 59 6.33 -17.63 6.41
CA ALA A 59 5.29 -18.54 6.90
C ALA A 59 5.78 -19.97 7.16
N ILE A 60 6.88 -20.39 6.52
CA ILE A 60 7.54 -21.69 6.77
C ILE A 60 8.59 -21.56 7.89
N GLY A 61 9.28 -20.42 7.97
CA GLY A 61 10.38 -20.19 8.92
C GLY A 61 9.99 -19.73 10.33
N GLU A 62 8.86 -19.03 10.50
CA GLU A 62 8.33 -18.79 11.85
C GLU A 62 7.76 -20.10 12.41
N GLU A 63 8.44 -20.72 13.38
CA GLU A 63 7.79 -21.66 14.29
C GLU A 63 6.54 -20.97 14.84
N VAL A 64 5.37 -21.45 14.42
CA VAL A 64 4.09 -20.86 14.79
C VAL A 64 4.01 -20.82 16.32
N LEU A 65 4.22 -19.64 16.90
CA LEU A 65 4.31 -19.45 18.34
C LEU A 65 3.06 -20.03 18.99
N ARG A 66 3.27 -20.92 19.98
CA ARG A 66 2.25 -21.79 20.61
C ARG A 66 1.02 -21.08 21.20
N SER A 67 0.99 -19.75 21.26
CA SER A 67 -0.09 -18.95 21.86
C SER A 67 -1.05 -18.31 20.86
N VAL A 68 -0.78 -18.36 19.54
CA VAL A 68 -1.60 -17.71 18.50
C VAL A 68 -2.09 -18.74 17.50
N THR A 69 -3.34 -18.60 17.03
CA THR A 69 -3.85 -19.53 16.01
C THR A 69 -3.01 -19.42 14.72
N PRO A 70 -2.67 -20.54 14.06
CA PRO A 70 -1.83 -20.52 12.86
C PRO A 70 -2.34 -19.57 11.77
N GLY A 71 -3.66 -19.50 11.56
CA GLY A 71 -4.28 -18.59 10.60
C GLY A 71 -4.05 -17.10 10.92
N GLN A 72 -4.07 -16.70 12.20
CA GLN A 72 -3.78 -15.32 12.61
C GLN A 72 -2.31 -14.96 12.37
N MET A 73 -1.39 -15.91 12.49
CA MET A 73 0.03 -15.68 12.22
C MET A 73 0.26 -15.35 10.73
N ILE A 74 -0.35 -16.09 9.82
CA ILE A 74 -0.27 -15.76 8.39
C ILE A 74 -0.87 -14.39 8.08
N VAL A 75 -2.01 -14.04 8.67
CA VAL A 75 -2.60 -12.71 8.50
C VAL A 75 -1.61 -11.63 8.93
N LYS A 76 -0.91 -11.84 10.06
CA LYS A 76 0.13 -10.93 10.54
C LYS A 76 1.32 -10.82 9.57
N ILE A 77 1.81 -11.93 9.03
CA ILE A 77 2.91 -11.95 8.06
C ILE A 77 2.52 -11.16 6.81
N VAL A 78 1.35 -11.47 6.22
CA VAL A 78 0.83 -10.79 5.03
C VAL A 78 0.66 -9.30 5.29
N HIS A 79 0.07 -8.92 6.43
CA HIS A 79 -0.13 -7.52 6.81
C HIS A 79 1.20 -6.77 6.98
N THR A 80 2.19 -7.41 7.63
CA THR A 80 3.53 -6.83 7.81
C THR A 80 4.21 -6.60 6.47
N GLU A 81 4.11 -7.56 5.55
CA GLU A 81 4.69 -7.45 4.22
C GLU A 81 3.97 -6.36 3.37
N LEU A 82 2.65 -6.19 3.54
CA LEU A 82 1.90 -5.10 2.92
C LEU A 82 2.35 -3.73 3.44
N ILE A 83 2.63 -3.59 4.74
CA ILE A 83 3.19 -2.35 5.30
C ILE A 83 4.56 -2.05 4.68
N LYS A 84 5.45 -3.04 4.62
CA LYS A 84 6.77 -2.87 3.99
C LYS A 84 6.65 -2.41 2.54
N LEU A 85 5.69 -2.99 1.80
CA LEU A 85 5.46 -2.65 0.41
C LEU A 85 4.91 -1.22 0.21
N LEU A 86 3.95 -0.81 1.05
CA LEU A 86 3.28 0.50 0.93
C LEU A 86 4.07 1.65 1.55
N GLY A 87 4.99 1.33 2.45
CA GLY A 87 5.86 2.29 3.14
C GLY A 87 5.71 2.21 4.66
N GLU A 88 6.83 2.06 5.35
CA GLU A 88 6.87 1.84 6.81
C GLU A 88 6.72 3.12 7.63
N THR A 89 7.05 4.28 7.05
CA THR A 89 7.16 5.53 7.81
C THR A 89 6.24 6.62 7.26
N THR A 90 5.51 7.25 8.18
CA THR A 90 4.76 8.47 7.87
C THR A 90 5.73 9.64 7.85
N THR A 91 5.94 10.24 6.69
CA THR A 91 6.80 11.42 6.55
C THR A 91 5.95 12.67 6.34
N GLN A 92 6.21 13.72 7.12
CA GLN A 92 5.61 15.03 6.87
C GLN A 92 6.37 15.77 5.77
N VAL A 93 5.67 16.66 5.06
CA VAL A 93 6.31 17.54 4.07
C VAL A 93 7.32 18.43 4.79
N LYS A 94 8.59 18.32 4.40
CA LYS A 94 9.66 19.17 4.94
C LYS A 94 9.47 20.61 4.46
N THR A 95 9.44 21.55 5.39
CA THR A 95 9.44 22.99 5.08
C THR A 95 10.86 23.53 5.11
N ALA A 96 11.16 24.49 4.24
CA ALA A 96 12.42 25.21 4.27
C ALA A 96 12.57 25.99 5.59
N GLY A 97 13.80 26.08 6.10
CA GLY A 97 14.11 26.82 7.33
C GLY A 97 13.89 28.33 7.19
N ILE A 98 14.13 28.87 5.98
CA ILE A 98 13.84 30.25 5.60
C ILE A 98 12.84 30.21 4.43
N PRO A 99 11.69 30.91 4.49
CA PRO A 99 10.73 30.94 3.39
C PRO A 99 11.33 31.52 2.08
N PRO A 100 10.81 31.14 0.90
CA PRO A 100 9.67 30.25 0.67
C PRO A 100 10.05 28.76 0.62
N THR A 101 9.09 27.88 0.96
CA THR A 101 9.19 26.45 0.63
C THR A 101 8.63 26.22 -0.76
N ILE A 102 9.44 25.70 -1.68
CA ILE A 102 9.04 25.44 -3.07
C ILE A 102 8.69 23.95 -3.21
N ILE A 103 7.48 23.66 -3.71
CA ILE A 103 6.99 22.30 -3.97
C ILE A 103 6.57 22.21 -5.43
N MET A 104 7.23 21.34 -6.20
CA MET A 104 6.87 21.06 -7.58
C MET A 104 5.97 19.83 -7.66
N LEU A 105 4.87 19.95 -8.41
CA LEU A 105 3.97 18.83 -8.69
C LEU A 105 4.21 18.33 -10.12
N SER A 106 4.59 17.06 -10.25
CA SER A 106 4.85 16.42 -11.55
C SER A 106 4.09 15.09 -11.66
N GLY A 107 3.95 14.58 -12.88
CA GLY A 107 3.17 13.36 -13.18
C GLY A 107 2.46 13.41 -14.54
N LEU A 108 1.86 12.29 -14.93
CA LEU A 108 1.25 12.10 -16.24
C LEU A 108 -0.01 12.96 -16.46
N GLN A 109 -0.38 13.22 -17.72
CA GLN A 109 -1.64 13.91 -18.03
C GLN A 109 -2.82 13.12 -17.46
N GLY A 110 -3.82 13.83 -16.93
CA GLY A 110 -4.98 13.19 -16.29
C GLY A 110 -4.73 12.63 -14.89
N SER A 111 -3.50 12.65 -14.36
CA SER A 111 -3.19 12.15 -13.01
C SER A 111 -3.69 13.03 -11.86
N GLY A 112 -4.49 14.06 -12.14
CA GLY A 112 -5.08 14.93 -11.13
C GLY A 112 -4.15 15.97 -10.48
N LYS A 113 -2.99 16.30 -11.08
CA LYS A 113 -1.99 17.24 -10.52
C LYS A 113 -2.57 18.61 -10.15
N THR A 114 -3.33 19.23 -11.05
CA THR A 114 -3.93 20.56 -10.83
C THR A 114 -4.93 20.53 -9.68
N THR A 115 -5.79 19.51 -9.64
CA THR A 115 -6.72 19.26 -8.53
C THR A 115 -5.99 19.02 -7.22
N PHE A 116 -4.90 18.24 -7.26
CA PHE A 116 -4.05 17.97 -6.10
C PHE A 116 -3.37 19.26 -5.61
N ALA A 117 -2.93 20.15 -6.50
CA ALA A 117 -2.35 21.45 -6.13
C ALA A 117 -3.31 22.28 -5.28
N GLY A 118 -4.58 22.39 -5.70
CA GLY A 118 -5.62 23.08 -4.93
C GLY A 118 -5.90 22.42 -3.57
N LYS A 119 -5.99 21.08 -3.54
CA LYS A 119 -6.17 20.31 -2.28
C LYS A 119 -4.99 20.51 -1.33
N LEU A 120 -3.77 20.48 -1.83
CA LEU A 120 -2.55 20.66 -1.07
C LEU A 120 -2.44 22.09 -0.52
N ALA A 121 -2.76 23.10 -1.33
CA ALA A 121 -2.84 24.49 -0.88
C ALA A 121 -3.89 24.65 0.23
N ASN A 122 -5.09 24.10 0.07
CA ASN A 122 -6.11 24.15 1.11
C ASN A 122 -5.66 23.45 2.41
N TYR A 123 -4.98 22.31 2.30
CA TYR A 123 -4.38 21.60 3.43
C TYR A 123 -3.37 22.47 4.20
N PHE A 124 -2.45 23.14 3.49
CA PHE A 124 -1.48 24.04 4.14
C PHE A 124 -2.14 25.31 4.71
N ARG A 125 -3.16 25.85 4.05
CA ARG A 125 -3.95 26.98 4.56
C ARG A 125 -4.62 26.63 5.89
N LYS A 126 -5.22 25.44 6.00
CA LYS A 126 -5.80 24.93 7.26
C LYS A 126 -4.75 24.74 8.37
N LYS A 127 -3.48 24.57 8.00
CA LYS A 127 -2.33 24.53 8.93
C LYS A 127 -1.72 25.91 9.22
N GLY A 128 -2.40 27.00 8.87
CA GLY A 128 -1.95 28.37 9.15
C GLY A 128 -0.82 28.87 8.25
N ARG A 129 -0.59 28.24 7.08
CA ARG A 129 0.39 28.71 6.09
C ARG A 129 -0.30 29.54 5.00
N HIS A 130 0.50 30.31 4.26
CA HIS A 130 0.06 31.14 3.13
C HIS A 130 0.58 30.59 1.80
N PRO A 131 -0.01 29.51 1.26
CA PRO A 131 0.45 28.92 0.00
C PRO A 131 0.12 29.81 -1.20
N MET A 132 1.04 29.88 -2.15
CA MET A 132 0.84 30.47 -3.47
C MET A 132 0.90 29.37 -4.53
N LEU A 133 0.03 29.43 -5.53
CA LEU A 133 0.03 28.52 -6.66
C LEU A 133 0.59 29.23 -7.88
N ALA A 134 1.55 28.60 -8.55
CA ALA A 134 2.11 29.07 -9.81
C ALA A 134 1.87 28.00 -10.89
N ALA A 135 1.25 28.39 -12.00
CA ALA A 135 1.10 27.53 -13.16
C ALA A 135 2.44 27.45 -13.90
N ALA A 136 2.99 26.23 -14.00
CA ALA A 136 4.25 25.97 -14.69
C ALA A 136 4.07 25.30 -16.07
N ASP A 137 2.82 25.09 -16.51
CA ASP A 137 2.51 24.60 -17.86
C ASP A 137 2.46 25.79 -18.83
N VAL A 138 3.46 25.90 -19.71
CA VAL A 138 3.58 26.98 -20.70
C VAL A 138 2.87 26.66 -22.02
N TYR A 139 2.37 25.44 -22.19
CA TYR A 139 1.81 24.95 -23.46
C TYR A 139 0.28 24.85 -23.44
N ARG A 140 -0.32 24.61 -22.27
CA ARG A 140 -1.78 24.52 -22.11
C ARG A 140 -2.32 25.78 -21.43
N PRO A 141 -3.05 26.66 -22.13
CA PRO A 141 -3.61 27.89 -21.56
C PRO A 141 -4.73 27.67 -20.54
N ALA A 142 -5.21 26.44 -20.36
CA ALA A 142 -6.41 26.07 -19.59
C ALA A 142 -6.09 25.05 -18.47
#